data_AF-A0AAU3VC38-F1
#
_entry.id   AF-A0AAU3VC38-F1
#
_cell.length_a   1.000
_cell.length_b   1.000
_cell.length_c   1.000
_cell.angle_alpha   90.00
_cell.angle_beta   90.00
_cell.angle_gamma   90.00
#
_symmetry.space_group_name_H-M   'P 1'
#
loop_
_entity.id
_entity.type
_entity.pdbx_description
1 polymer ?
#
loop_
_entity_poly.entity_id
_entity_poly.type
_entity_poly.pdbx_seq_one_letter_code
_entity_poly.pdbx_strand_id
1 'polypeptide(L)'
;MNAVTRYVSQVALATSTAVATVISFSTPASASAVGYGKVTGFCFDAKGVELCLPTTSIGHFIQGSGRTITREEASIQDTLGGDTAGGRWCNWHIDWRYSDTDGRTYLVSKGPVHQSCADLSPMGRIDTTRRTLKHYGKACADFFAAGAKRGTQCHNIIK
;
A
#
# COMPACT_ATOMS: atom_id res chain seq x y z
N MET A 1 -38.33 62.17 60.30
CA MET A 1 -38.71 62.32 58.88
C MET A 1 -37.44 62.17 58.04
N ASN A 2 -37.48 61.26 57.05
CA ASN A 2 -36.57 61.07 55.88
C ASN A 2 -35.12 60.62 56.19
N ALA A 3 -34.63 59.38 55.99
CA ALA A 3 -34.72 58.35 54.93
C ALA A 3 -33.69 58.50 53.79
N VAL A 4 -33.07 57.36 53.44
CA VAL A 4 -32.46 56.93 52.16
C VAL A 4 -30.93 57.12 52.00
N THR A 5 -30.08 56.10 52.25
CA THR A 5 -29.62 54.95 51.41
C THR A 5 -28.39 55.25 50.53
N ARG A 6 -27.34 54.41 50.63
CA ARG A 6 -26.71 53.69 49.49
C ARG A 6 -25.57 52.77 49.97
N TYR A 7 -25.91 51.49 50.14
CA TYR A 7 -24.97 50.38 50.05
C TYR A 7 -24.59 50.20 48.59
N VAL A 8 -23.31 50.33 48.25
CA VAL A 8 -22.80 50.02 46.91
C VAL A 8 -22.25 48.60 46.94
N SER A 9 -23.05 47.65 46.45
CA SER A 9 -22.63 46.28 46.19
C SER A 9 -21.71 46.27 44.97
N GLN A 10 -20.43 45.98 45.17
CA GLN A 10 -19.48 45.73 44.08
C GLN A 10 -19.70 44.30 43.56
N VAL A 11 -20.29 44.17 42.38
CA VAL A 11 -20.36 42.90 41.65
C VAL A 11 -19.09 42.78 40.80
N ALA A 12 -18.15 41.97 41.27
CA ALA A 12 -16.98 41.58 40.49
C ALA A 12 -17.38 40.51 39.46
N LEU A 13 -17.41 40.88 38.18
CA LEU A 13 -17.47 39.91 37.08
C LEU A 13 -16.10 39.24 36.94
N ALA A 14 -16.00 37.98 37.37
CA ALA A 14 -14.87 37.11 37.03
C ALA A 14 -15.08 36.55 35.62
N THR A 15 -14.33 37.05 34.64
CA THR A 15 -14.28 36.47 33.29
C THR A 15 -13.32 35.29 33.27
N SER A 16 -13.86 34.06 33.31
CA SER A 16 -13.10 32.83 33.13
C SER A 16 -12.80 32.61 31.64
N THR A 17 -11.60 32.92 31.19
CA THR A 17 -11.09 32.48 29.87
C THR A 17 -10.72 31.00 29.93
N ALA A 18 -11.55 30.15 29.35
CA ALA A 18 -11.22 28.74 29.14
C ALA A 18 -10.22 28.61 27.98
N VAL A 19 -8.99 28.18 28.29
CA VAL A 19 -7.99 27.81 27.29
C VAL A 19 -8.33 26.41 26.79
N ALA A 20 -8.84 26.30 25.56
CA ALA A 20 -9.10 25.01 24.93
C ALA A 20 -7.76 24.41 24.45
N THR A 21 -7.22 23.48 25.21
CA THR A 21 -6.03 22.71 24.83
C THR A 21 -6.40 21.76 23.70
N VAL A 22 -5.95 22.04 22.47
CA VAL A 22 -6.13 21.14 21.33
C VAL A 22 -5.12 20.00 21.48
N ILE A 23 -5.56 18.86 22.00
CA ILE A 23 -4.75 17.65 22.07
C ILE A 23 -4.63 17.09 20.65
N SER A 24 -3.55 17.43 19.95
CA SER A 24 -3.24 16.86 18.65
C SER A 24 -2.73 15.43 18.85
N PHE A 25 -3.60 14.44 18.66
CA PHE A 25 -3.19 13.04 18.60
C PHE A 25 -2.44 12.81 17.28
N SER A 26 -1.13 12.59 17.35
CA SER A 26 -0.37 12.10 16.20
C SER A 26 -0.79 10.66 15.91
N THR A 27 -1.49 10.44 14.79
CA THR A 27 -1.76 9.08 14.30
C THR A 27 -0.42 8.38 14.03
N PRO A 28 -0.23 7.14 14.48
CA PRO A 28 0.97 6.40 14.12
C PRO A 28 0.99 6.17 12.60
N ALA A 29 2.09 6.56 11.98
CA ALA A 29 2.53 6.12 10.67
C ALA A 29 2.13 4.65 10.41
N SER A 30 1.32 4.38 9.38
CA SER A 30 0.96 3.01 9.01
C SER A 30 1.77 2.57 7.80
N ALA A 31 2.43 1.41 7.91
CA ALA A 31 2.92 0.69 6.74
C ALA A 31 1.85 -0.22 6.13
N SER A 32 0.73 -0.43 6.84
CA SER A 32 -0.34 -1.32 6.40
C SER A 32 -1.13 -0.69 5.28
N ALA A 33 -1.29 -1.42 4.17
CA ALA A 33 -2.00 -0.95 2.99
C ALA A 33 -2.47 -2.11 2.10
N VAL A 34 -3.55 -1.90 1.36
CA VAL A 34 -4.06 -2.84 0.34
C VAL A 34 -4.46 -2.04 -0.90
N GLY A 35 -4.20 -2.58 -2.07
CA GLY A 35 -4.56 -1.91 -3.32
C GLY A 35 -4.33 -2.79 -4.53
N TYR A 36 -4.72 -2.29 -5.69
CA TYR A 36 -4.72 -3.03 -6.95
C TYR A 36 -4.10 -2.17 -8.05
N GLY A 37 -3.25 -2.79 -8.87
CA GLY A 37 -2.64 -2.18 -10.05
C GLY A 37 -3.09 -2.91 -11.31
N LYS A 38 -3.11 -2.21 -12.45
CA LYS A 38 -3.41 -2.83 -13.75
C LYS A 38 -2.23 -3.70 -14.20
N VAL A 39 -2.52 -4.92 -14.64
CA VAL A 39 -1.58 -5.78 -15.38
C VAL A 39 -2.02 -5.79 -16.83
N THR A 40 -1.16 -5.28 -17.72
CA THR A 40 -1.51 -5.19 -19.14
C THR A 40 -1.33 -6.54 -19.81
N GLY A 41 -2.37 -7.00 -20.52
CA GLY A 41 -2.31 -8.18 -21.36
C GLY A 41 -1.31 -8.04 -22.51
N PHE A 42 -0.85 -9.16 -23.05
CA PHE A 42 0.05 -9.18 -24.21
C PHE A 42 -0.13 -10.47 -25.01
N CYS A 43 0.25 -10.44 -26.28
CA CYS A 43 0.24 -11.62 -27.14
C CYS A 43 1.65 -12.18 -27.33
N PHE A 44 1.74 -13.49 -27.56
CA PHE A 44 2.99 -14.17 -27.89
C PHE A 44 2.73 -15.35 -28.83
N ASP A 45 3.73 -15.70 -29.64
CA ASP A 45 3.69 -16.92 -30.46
C ASP A 45 3.96 -18.15 -29.59
N ALA A 46 3.06 -19.13 -29.68
CA ALA A 46 3.21 -20.44 -29.09
C ALA A 46 3.13 -21.51 -30.19
N LYS A 47 4.27 -21.81 -30.80
CA LYS A 47 4.40 -22.83 -31.86
C LYS A 47 3.57 -22.50 -33.11
N GLY A 48 3.61 -21.24 -33.56
CA GLY A 48 2.90 -20.78 -34.76
C GLY A 48 1.44 -20.38 -34.52
N VAL A 49 0.99 -20.41 -33.25
CA VAL A 49 -0.33 -19.89 -32.84
C VAL A 49 -0.11 -18.67 -31.96
N GLU A 50 -0.72 -17.55 -32.34
CA GLU A 50 -0.73 -16.36 -31.49
C GLU A 50 -1.69 -16.55 -30.32
N LEU A 51 -1.18 -16.44 -29.10
CA LEU A 51 -1.96 -16.50 -27.87
C LEU A 51 -1.89 -15.16 -27.15
N CYS A 52 -3.06 -14.59 -26.84
CA CYS A 52 -3.19 -13.32 -26.14
C CYS A 52 -3.64 -13.50 -24.70
N LEU A 53 -2.88 -12.93 -23.77
CA LEU A 53 -3.23 -12.87 -22.36
C LEU A 53 -4.15 -11.68 -22.08
N PRO A 54 -5.19 -11.85 -21.24
CA PRO A 54 -6.09 -10.77 -20.92
C PRO A 54 -5.42 -9.73 -20.02
N THR A 55 -6.07 -8.56 -19.94
CA THR A 55 -5.75 -7.58 -18.90
C THR A 55 -6.29 -8.07 -17.57
N THR A 56 -5.48 -7.95 -16.52
CA THR A 56 -5.82 -8.42 -15.17
C THR A 56 -5.41 -7.37 -14.14
N SER A 57 -5.39 -7.72 -12.86
CA SER A 57 -4.85 -6.87 -11.80
C SER A 57 -3.77 -7.54 -10.98
N ILE A 58 -2.92 -6.74 -10.35
CA ILE A 58 -2.01 -7.16 -9.30
C ILE A 58 -2.49 -6.55 -7.98
N GLY A 59 -2.92 -7.40 -7.06
CA GLY A 59 -3.17 -7.02 -5.68
C GLY A 59 -1.85 -6.93 -4.93
N HIS A 60 -1.74 -5.95 -4.03
CA HIS A 60 -0.58 -5.86 -3.15
C HIS A 60 -1.00 -5.38 -1.77
N PHE A 61 -0.67 -6.20 -0.79
CA PHE A 61 -1.00 -6.08 0.61
C PHE A 61 0.28 -5.96 1.42
N ILE A 62 0.33 -4.96 2.29
CA ILE A 62 1.37 -4.79 3.29
C ILE A 62 0.70 -4.74 4.66
N GLN A 63 1.29 -5.40 5.63
CA GLN A 63 0.98 -5.25 7.05
C GLN A 63 2.20 -4.74 7.79
N GLY A 64 2.00 -3.76 8.67
CA GLY A 64 3.06 -3.20 9.48
C GLY A 64 2.75 -1.83 10.05
N SER A 65 3.75 -1.23 10.69
CA SER A 65 3.68 0.09 11.33
C SER A 65 4.97 0.88 11.16
N GLY A 66 4.84 2.19 10.94
CA GLY A 66 5.95 3.08 10.63
C GLY A 66 6.73 2.62 9.41
N ARG A 67 8.00 2.30 9.60
CA ARG A 67 8.86 1.70 8.57
C ARG A 67 8.95 0.18 8.67
N THR A 68 8.25 -0.44 9.62
CA THR A 68 8.32 -1.87 9.85
C THR A 68 7.24 -2.56 9.05
N ILE A 69 7.64 -3.49 8.19
CA ILE A 69 6.75 -4.42 7.49
C ILE A 69 6.87 -5.78 8.19
N THR A 70 5.75 -6.42 8.49
CA THR A 70 5.67 -7.75 9.10
C THR A 70 5.09 -8.79 8.15
N ARG A 71 4.34 -8.35 7.13
CA ARG A 71 3.81 -9.21 6.07
C ARG A 71 3.68 -8.41 4.79
N GLU A 72 4.08 -8.99 3.67
CA GLU A 72 3.95 -8.42 2.34
C GLU A 72 3.48 -9.52 1.40
N GLU A 73 2.44 -9.24 0.64
CA GLU A 73 1.77 -10.19 -0.23
C GLU A 73 1.37 -9.51 -1.52
N ALA A 74 1.51 -10.21 -2.64
CA ALA A 74 0.91 -9.79 -3.89
C ALA A 74 0.45 -10.99 -4.69
N SER A 75 -0.66 -10.82 -5.40
CA SER A 75 -1.26 -11.85 -6.24
C SER A 75 -1.76 -11.25 -7.55
N ILE A 76 -1.75 -12.07 -8.61
CA ILE A 76 -2.41 -11.74 -9.86
C ILE A 76 -3.86 -12.20 -9.77
N GLN A 77 -4.76 -11.24 -9.94
CA GLN A 77 -6.19 -11.43 -9.84
C GLN A 77 -6.84 -11.22 -11.20
N ASP A 78 -7.80 -12.09 -11.51
CA ASP A 78 -8.62 -11.98 -12.72
C ASP A 78 -9.48 -10.70 -12.72
N THR A 79 -10.19 -10.47 -13.83
CA THR A 79 -11.03 -9.28 -14.00
C THR A 79 -12.22 -9.20 -13.05
N LEU A 80 -12.56 -10.30 -12.37
CA LEU A 80 -13.63 -10.37 -11.37
C LEU A 80 -13.06 -10.29 -9.93
N GLY A 81 -11.74 -10.13 -9.78
CA GLY A 81 -11.07 -10.05 -8.49
C GLY A 81 -10.77 -11.41 -7.84
N GLY A 82 -10.88 -12.52 -8.58
CA GLY A 82 -10.48 -13.84 -8.11
C GLY A 82 -8.97 -14.06 -8.26
N ASP A 83 -8.34 -14.75 -7.30
CA ASP A 83 -6.93 -15.17 -7.37
C ASP A 83 -6.72 -16.34 -8.35
N THR A 84 -7.16 -16.18 -9.59
CA THR A 84 -7.04 -17.20 -10.65
C THR A 84 -6.06 -16.80 -11.74
N ALA A 85 -5.39 -15.64 -11.61
CA ALA A 85 -4.53 -15.03 -12.63
C ALA A 85 -5.21 -14.68 -13.98
N GLY A 86 -6.44 -15.12 -14.22
CA GLY A 86 -7.25 -14.79 -15.40
C GLY A 86 -6.70 -15.29 -16.75
N GLY A 87 -5.58 -16.03 -16.79
CA GLY A 87 -4.93 -16.42 -18.03
C GLY A 87 -3.67 -17.27 -17.81
N ARG A 88 -2.97 -17.61 -18.90
CA ARG A 88 -1.77 -18.47 -18.87
C ARG A 88 -0.48 -17.67 -18.82
N TRP A 89 0.16 -17.57 -17.67
CA TRP A 89 1.38 -16.77 -17.48
C TRP A 89 2.60 -17.67 -17.29
N CYS A 90 3.64 -17.48 -18.09
CA CYS A 90 4.87 -18.28 -18.05
C CYS A 90 6.08 -17.42 -17.66
N ASN A 91 7.12 -18.04 -17.10
CA ASN A 91 8.39 -17.40 -16.74
C ASN A 91 8.15 -16.15 -15.88
N TRP A 92 7.37 -16.31 -14.82
CA TRP A 92 6.85 -15.20 -14.04
C TRP A 92 7.50 -15.09 -12.66
N HIS A 93 7.52 -13.88 -12.13
CA HIS A 93 7.95 -13.60 -10.75
C HIS A 93 7.36 -12.27 -10.27
N ILE A 94 7.40 -12.07 -8.95
CA ILE A 94 7.01 -10.82 -8.30
C ILE A 94 8.18 -10.30 -7.46
N ASP A 95 8.56 -9.06 -7.71
CA ASP A 95 9.59 -8.36 -6.95
C ASP A 95 8.99 -7.34 -5.99
N TRP A 96 9.64 -7.19 -4.83
CA TRP A 96 9.38 -6.06 -3.94
C TRP A 96 10.40 -4.96 -4.21
N ARG A 97 9.95 -3.77 -4.57
CA ARG A 97 10.82 -2.61 -4.81
C ARG A 97 10.51 -1.50 -3.83
N TYR A 98 11.54 -0.96 -3.21
CA TYR A 98 11.44 0.12 -2.24
C TYR A 98 12.22 1.33 -2.69
N SER A 99 11.57 2.49 -2.66
CA SER A 99 12.17 3.79 -2.95
C SER A 99 11.97 4.75 -1.79
N ASP A 100 12.88 5.71 -1.64
CA ASP A 100 12.70 6.81 -0.71
C ASP A 100 11.66 7.83 -1.21
N THR A 101 11.47 8.92 -0.45
CA THR A 101 10.55 10.02 -0.78
C THR A 101 10.96 10.81 -2.02
N ASP A 102 12.23 10.77 -2.40
CA ASP A 102 12.76 11.41 -3.62
C ASP A 102 12.63 10.49 -4.84
N GLY A 103 12.06 9.29 -4.65
CA GLY A 103 11.84 8.29 -5.71
C GLY A 103 13.07 7.44 -6.04
N ARG A 104 14.17 7.57 -5.30
CA ARG A 104 15.37 6.76 -5.52
C ARG A 104 15.14 5.35 -4.97
N THR A 105 15.23 4.36 -5.84
CA THR A 105 15.17 2.95 -5.44
C THR A 105 16.42 2.58 -4.66
N TYR A 106 16.27 2.06 -3.45
CA TYR A 106 17.39 1.63 -2.59
C TYR A 106 17.40 0.12 -2.31
N LEU A 107 16.30 -0.59 -2.59
CA LEU A 107 16.21 -2.03 -2.41
C LEU A 107 15.24 -2.64 -3.43
N VAL A 108 15.65 -3.76 -4.03
CA VAL A 108 14.78 -4.66 -4.80
C VAL A 108 14.96 -6.07 -4.25
N SER A 109 13.92 -6.63 -3.65
CA SER A 109 13.87 -8.03 -3.21
C SER A 109 13.30 -8.88 -4.33
N LYS A 110 14.20 -9.58 -5.04
CA LYS A 110 13.85 -10.43 -6.17
C LYS A 110 13.03 -11.64 -5.72
N GLY A 111 11.92 -11.90 -6.40
CA GLY A 111 11.13 -13.12 -6.20
C GLY A 111 11.74 -14.33 -6.90
N PRO A 112 11.37 -15.56 -6.51
CA PRO A 112 11.70 -16.75 -7.29
C PRO A 112 11.04 -16.68 -8.66
N VAL A 113 11.75 -17.15 -9.69
CA VAL A 113 11.19 -17.27 -11.05
C VAL A 113 10.50 -18.60 -11.21
N HIS A 114 9.21 -18.56 -11.53
CA HIS A 114 8.41 -19.71 -11.90
C HIS A 114 8.53 -19.97 -13.40
N GLN A 115 9.34 -20.96 -13.77
CA GLN A 115 9.62 -21.30 -15.18
C GLN A 115 8.44 -21.97 -15.89
N SER A 116 7.60 -22.69 -15.13
CA SER A 116 6.37 -23.26 -15.67
C SER A 116 5.31 -22.20 -15.89
N CYS A 117 4.38 -22.48 -16.81
CA CYS A 117 3.18 -21.66 -16.96
C CYS A 117 2.20 -21.96 -15.83
N ALA A 118 1.63 -20.92 -15.24
CA ALA A 118 0.44 -21.01 -14.41
C ALA A 118 -0.77 -20.65 -15.29
N ASP A 119 -1.83 -21.47 -15.23
CA ASP A 119 -3.10 -21.20 -15.91
C ASP A 119 -4.04 -20.47 -14.94
N LEU A 120 -5.27 -20.95 -14.75
CA LEU A 120 -6.26 -20.39 -13.82
C LEU A 120 -5.93 -20.64 -12.33
N SER A 121 -4.65 -20.78 -12.00
CA SER A 121 -4.16 -21.09 -10.65
C SER A 121 -3.75 -19.82 -9.91
N PRO A 122 -3.80 -19.83 -8.57
CA PRO A 122 -3.27 -18.72 -7.78
C PRO A 122 -1.81 -18.44 -8.11
N MET A 123 -1.52 -17.19 -8.46
CA MET A 123 -0.19 -16.69 -8.73
C MET A 123 0.12 -15.58 -7.74
N GLY A 124 1.00 -15.84 -6.79
CA GLY A 124 1.34 -14.84 -5.79
C GLY A 124 2.63 -15.12 -5.06
N ARG A 125 3.05 -14.12 -4.29
CA ARG A 125 4.21 -14.18 -3.42
C ARG A 125 3.80 -13.65 -2.06
N ILE A 126 4.13 -14.40 -1.02
CA ILE A 126 3.92 -14.02 0.38
C ILE A 126 5.28 -14.00 1.07
N ASP A 127 5.53 -12.94 1.83
CA ASP A 127 6.72 -12.75 2.65
C ASP A 127 6.29 -12.32 4.06
N THR A 128 6.54 -13.17 5.05
CA THR A 128 6.24 -12.92 6.47
C THR A 128 7.49 -12.49 7.26
N THR A 129 8.60 -12.22 6.56
CA THR A 129 9.83 -11.78 7.19
C THR A 129 9.68 -10.36 7.70
N ARG A 130 9.86 -10.17 9.00
CA ARG A 130 9.87 -8.83 9.59
C ARG A 130 11.06 -8.03 9.05
N ARG A 131 10.78 -6.87 8.42
CA ARG A 131 11.81 -5.93 7.94
C ARG A 131 11.52 -4.52 8.39
N THR A 132 12.58 -3.78 8.72
CA THR A 132 12.49 -2.33 8.91
C THR A 132 13.09 -1.65 7.70
N LEU A 133 12.28 -0.86 6.99
CA LEU A 133 12.70 -0.11 5.82
C LEU A 133 13.71 0.98 6.20
N LYS A 134 14.74 1.17 5.37
CA LYS A 134 15.78 2.19 5.59
C LYS A 134 15.20 3.60 5.56
N HIS A 135 14.23 3.85 4.68
CA HIS A 135 13.60 5.16 4.49
C HIS A 135 12.07 5.00 4.46
N TYR A 136 11.36 6.10 4.76
CA TYR A 136 9.99 6.28 4.29
C TYR A 136 10.02 6.54 2.78
N GLY A 137 8.91 6.30 2.07
CA GLY A 137 8.84 6.45 0.62
C GLY A 137 7.78 5.53 0.02
N LYS A 138 8.16 4.65 -0.91
CA LYS A 138 7.23 3.71 -1.55
C LYS A 138 7.67 2.27 -1.40
N ALA A 139 6.69 1.38 -1.22
CA ALA A 139 6.84 -0.06 -1.34
C ALA A 139 5.97 -0.53 -2.51
N CYS A 140 6.56 -1.24 -3.46
CA CYS A 140 5.89 -1.66 -4.69
C CYS A 140 6.03 -3.15 -4.92
N ALA A 141 4.95 -3.78 -5.38
CA ALA A 141 4.95 -5.07 -6.03
C ALA A 141 5.07 -4.87 -7.54
N ASP A 142 6.14 -5.39 -8.13
CA ASP A 142 6.34 -5.41 -9.59
C ASP A 142 6.15 -6.85 -10.10
N PHE A 143 5.20 -7.07 -11.02
CA PHE A 143 4.97 -8.36 -11.65
C PHE A 143 5.65 -8.43 -13.01
N PHE A 144 6.37 -9.54 -13.22
CA PHE A 144 7.05 -9.85 -14.46
C PHE A 144 6.53 -11.17 -15.02
N ALA A 145 6.37 -11.23 -16.34
CA ALA A 145 6.07 -12.44 -17.07
C ALA A 145 6.66 -12.38 -18.48
N ALA A 146 7.15 -13.52 -18.96
CA ALA A 146 7.87 -13.60 -20.23
C ALA A 146 8.99 -12.54 -20.37
N GLY A 147 9.77 -12.35 -19.29
CA GLY A 147 10.94 -11.45 -19.29
C GLY A 147 10.64 -9.94 -19.24
N ALA A 148 9.37 -9.53 -19.20
CA ALA A 148 8.99 -8.12 -19.16
C ALA A 148 8.11 -7.79 -17.96
N LYS A 149 8.19 -6.55 -17.47
CA LYS A 149 7.31 -6.04 -16.41
C LYS A 149 5.91 -5.82 -16.99
N ARG A 150 4.89 -6.44 -16.38
CA ARG A 150 3.50 -6.41 -16.86
C ARG A 150 2.58 -5.56 -16.00
N GLY A 151 2.93 -5.35 -14.74
CA GLY A 151 2.16 -4.52 -13.82
C GLY A 151 2.97 -4.10 -12.60
N THR A 152 2.50 -3.04 -11.95
CA THR A 152 3.04 -2.53 -10.70
C THR A 152 1.88 -2.07 -9.83
N GLN A 153 1.94 -2.34 -8.52
CA GLN A 153 1.14 -1.66 -7.52
C GLN A 153 2.06 -1.14 -6.41
N CYS A 154 1.90 0.13 -6.04
CA CYS A 154 2.69 0.75 -4.98
C CYS A 154 1.84 1.34 -3.87
N HIS A 155 2.39 1.32 -2.66
CA HIS A 155 1.91 2.03 -1.48
C HIS A 155 2.92 3.07 -1.04
N ASN A 156 2.43 4.21 -0.55
CA ASN A 156 3.28 5.18 0.14
C ASN A 156 3.43 4.72 1.60
N ILE A 157 4.68 4.51 2.02
CA ILE A 157 5.03 4.27 3.42
C ILE A 157 5.48 5.61 3.98
N ILE A 158 4.58 6.28 4.70
CA ILE A 158 4.79 7.63 5.24
C ILE A 158 4.56 7.67 6.75
N LYS A 159 4.97 8.78 7.36
CA LYS A 159 4.82 9.03 8.80
C LYS A 159 3.40 9.44 9.16
#